data_AF-A0A9D3YRP9-F1
#
_entry.id   AF-A0A9D3YRP9-F1
#
_cell.length_a   1.000
_cell.length_b   1.000
_cell.length_c   1.000
_cell.angle_alpha   90.00
_cell.angle_beta   90.00
_cell.angle_gamma   90.00
#
_symmetry.space_group_name_H-M   'P 1'
#
loop_
_entity.id
_entity.type
_entity.pdbx_description
1 polymer ?
#
loop_
_entity_poly.entity_id
_entity_poly.type
_entity_poly.pdbx_seq_one_letter_code
_entity_poly.pdbx_strand_id
1 'polypeptide(L)'
;MKVLVLSVLMVAAVGTSDAQWRDIFDRAKNSVKSASDFVGGAVRGTGSMVNAYTDMRDANFKNSDKYFHARGNHDAASHGSGGKWAAGLISNTREWVDRNIKGDSAASSAADQAANLHGRSGGDPNRYRPKGLPSKYRKKRHV
;
A
#
# COMPACT_ATOMS: atom_id res chain seq x y z
N MET A 1 -22.54 10.99 -22.75
CA MET A 1 -21.47 10.51 -21.86
C MET A 1 -20.27 10.19 -22.74
N LYS A 2 -19.14 10.91 -22.57
CA LYS A 2 -18.01 10.87 -23.51
C LYS A 2 -17.30 9.51 -23.44
N VAL A 3 -17.39 8.73 -24.52
CA VAL A 3 -16.58 7.53 -24.74
C VAL A 3 -15.16 8.01 -25.06
N LEU A 4 -14.20 7.75 -24.16
CA LEU A 4 -12.78 7.95 -24.44
C LEU A 4 -12.36 6.89 -25.45
N VAL A 5 -12.42 7.24 -26.74
CA VAL A 5 -11.82 6.48 -27.83
C VAL A 5 -10.30 6.64 -27.69
N LEU A 6 -9.62 5.62 -27.15
CA LEU A 6 -8.17 5.51 -27.29
C LEU A 6 -7.87 5.20 -28.75
N SER A 7 -7.60 6.24 -29.53
CA SER A 7 -7.06 6.14 -30.88
C SER A 7 -5.62 5.65 -30.80
N VAL A 8 -5.44 4.33 -30.86
CA VAL A 8 -4.14 3.75 -31.19
C VAL A 8 -3.90 4.03 -32.68
N LEU A 9 -2.87 4.84 -32.97
CA LEU A 9 -2.42 5.13 -34.32
C LEU A 9 -2.12 3.82 -35.07
N MET A 10 -3.00 3.48 -36.01
CA MET A 10 -2.85 2.39 -36.97
C MET A 10 -1.69 2.70 -37.92
N VAL A 11 -0.54 2.06 -37.74
CA VAL A 11 0.42 1.87 -38.83
C VAL A 11 0.69 0.38 -38.97
N ALA A 12 0.02 -0.22 -39.95
CA ALA A 12 0.44 -1.32 -40.80
C ALA A 12 -0.83 -2.04 -41.29
N ALA A 13 -1.47 -1.47 -42.30
CA ALA A 13 -2.29 -2.28 -43.19
C ALA A 13 -1.35 -3.27 -43.88
N VAL A 14 -1.59 -4.58 -43.66
CA VAL A 14 -1.38 -5.73 -44.56
C VAL A 14 -1.31 -7.00 -43.68
N GLY A 15 -2.41 -7.77 -43.62
CA GLY A 15 -2.36 -9.22 -43.36
C GLY A 15 -2.67 -9.76 -41.95
N THR A 16 -3.17 -8.98 -40.98
CA THR A 16 -3.44 -9.52 -39.63
C THR A 16 -4.88 -10.01 -39.44
N SER A 17 -5.04 -11.17 -38.80
CA SER A 17 -6.34 -11.82 -38.55
C SER A 17 -7.14 -11.14 -37.43
N ASP A 18 -8.47 -11.28 -37.41
CA ASP A 18 -9.35 -10.75 -36.35
C ASP A 18 -8.91 -11.16 -34.94
N ALA A 19 -8.31 -12.35 -34.80
CA ALA A 19 -7.75 -12.83 -33.54
C ALA A 19 -6.54 -12.00 -33.06
N GLN A 20 -5.67 -11.56 -33.98
CA GLN A 20 -4.51 -10.72 -33.66
C GLN A 20 -4.95 -9.32 -33.22
N TRP A 21 -5.96 -8.74 -33.87
CA TRP A 21 -6.51 -7.45 -33.46
C TRP A 21 -7.15 -7.52 -32.08
N ARG A 22 -7.93 -8.57 -31.78
CA ARG A 22 -8.53 -8.77 -30.45
C ARG A 22 -7.47 -8.88 -29.35
N ASP A 23 -6.40 -9.64 -29.58
CA ASP A 23 -5.26 -9.74 -28.64
C ASP A 23 -4.60 -8.39 -28.40
N ILE A 24 -4.33 -7.60 -29.45
CA ILE A 24 -3.76 -6.25 -29.31
C ILE A 24 -4.68 -5.34 -28.47
N PHE A 25 -5.99 -5.36 -28.74
CA PHE A 25 -6.96 -4.57 -27.98
C PHE A 25 -7.05 -5.01 -26.52
N ASP A 26 -7.04 -6.31 -26.24
CA ASP A 26 -7.14 -6.85 -24.88
C ASP A 26 -5.87 -6.55 -24.07
N ARG A 27 -4.68 -6.64 -24.68
CA ARG A 27 -3.42 -6.20 -24.06
C ARG A 27 -3.49 -4.72 -23.70
N ALA A 28 -3.89 -3.85 -24.64
CA ALA A 28 -3.99 -2.42 -24.39
C ALA A 28 -4.97 -2.09 -23.26
N LYS A 29 -6.17 -2.72 -23.25
CA LYS A 29 -7.16 -2.56 -22.17
C LYS A 29 -6.61 -3.03 -20.82
N ASN A 30 -5.95 -4.19 -20.80
CA ASN A 30 -5.38 -4.76 -19.58
C ASN A 30 -4.24 -3.90 -19.01
N SER A 31 -3.41 -3.29 -19.87
CA SER A 31 -2.38 -2.34 -19.44
C SER A 31 -2.99 -1.09 -18.80
N VAL A 32 -4.02 -0.49 -19.41
CA VAL A 32 -4.72 0.67 -18.83
C VAL A 32 -5.39 0.30 -17.50
N LYS A 33 -6.07 -0.85 -17.45
CA LYS A 33 -6.69 -1.34 -16.21
C LYS A 33 -5.65 -1.55 -15.11
N SER A 34 -4.51 -2.17 -15.42
CA SER A 34 -3.43 -2.41 -14.46
C SER A 34 -2.85 -1.11 -13.91
N ALA A 35 -2.66 -0.10 -14.76
CA ALA A 35 -2.23 1.23 -14.34
C ALA A 35 -3.27 1.91 -13.43
N SER A 36 -4.56 1.82 -13.79
CA SER A 36 -5.66 2.33 -12.97
C SER A 36 -5.75 1.64 -11.61
N ASP A 37 -5.64 0.30 -11.57
CA ASP A 37 -5.65 -0.49 -10.34
C ASP A 37 -4.44 -0.12 -9.45
N PHE A 38 -3.26 0.09 -10.03
CA PHE A 38 -2.08 0.53 -9.30
C PHE A 38 -2.30 1.91 -8.66
N VAL A 39 -2.74 2.91 -9.43
CA VAL A 39 -2.98 4.26 -8.91
C VAL A 39 -4.07 4.24 -7.83
N GLY A 40 -5.18 3.54 -8.07
CA GLY A 40 -6.25 3.39 -7.09
C GLY A 40 -5.78 2.68 -5.82
N GLY A 41 -4.93 1.66 -5.96
CA GLY A 41 -4.28 0.97 -4.85
C GLY A 41 -3.38 1.89 -4.04
N ALA A 42 -2.57 2.74 -4.69
CA ALA A 42 -1.67 3.67 -4.04
C ALA A 42 -2.41 4.77 -3.25
N VAL A 43 -3.51 5.30 -3.79
CA VAL A 43 -4.35 6.28 -3.10
C VAL A 43 -4.97 5.66 -1.84
N ARG A 44 -5.60 4.49 -1.97
CA ARG A 44 -6.18 3.78 -0.82
C ARG A 44 -5.11 3.37 0.20
N GLY A 45 -3.95 2.91 -0.26
CA GLY A 45 -2.81 2.55 0.59
C GLY A 45 -2.29 3.74 1.41
N THR A 46 -2.16 4.90 0.78
CA THR A 46 -1.84 6.16 1.48
C THR A 46 -2.88 6.47 2.57
N GLY A 47 -4.17 6.34 2.25
CA GLY A 47 -5.25 6.50 3.23
C GLY A 47 -5.13 5.58 4.44
N SER A 48 -4.80 4.30 4.22
CA SER A 48 -4.56 3.32 5.30
C SER A 48 -3.37 3.70 6.18
N MET A 49 -2.28 4.22 5.59
CA MET A 49 -1.11 4.71 6.36
C MET A 49 -1.47 5.93 7.22
N VAL A 50 -2.26 6.86 6.69
CA VAL A 50 -2.76 8.03 7.44
C VAL A 50 -3.67 7.58 8.59
N ASN A 51 -4.61 6.68 8.34
CA ASN A 51 -5.50 6.16 9.39
C ASN A 51 -4.74 5.46 10.51
N ALA A 52 -3.71 4.68 10.18
CA ALA A 52 -2.85 4.05 11.19
C ALA A 52 -2.07 5.07 12.03
N TYR A 53 -1.58 6.14 11.41
CA TYR A 53 -0.93 7.23 12.13
C TYR A 53 -1.92 7.98 13.05
N THR A 54 -3.11 8.31 12.55
CA THR A 54 -4.15 8.99 13.34
C THR A 54 -4.58 8.15 14.52
N ASP A 55 -4.84 6.84 14.32
CA ASP A 55 -5.18 5.94 15.41
C ASP A 55 -4.05 5.78 16.43
N MET A 56 -2.79 5.76 15.98
CA MET A 56 -1.63 5.73 16.88
C MET A 56 -1.60 6.96 17.79
N ARG A 57 -1.90 8.14 17.22
CA ARG A 57 -1.97 9.40 17.96
C ARG A 57 -3.18 9.44 18.90
N ASP A 58 -4.36 9.02 18.44
CA ASP A 58 -5.58 8.94 19.25
C ASP A 58 -5.43 7.94 20.41
N ALA A 59 -4.80 6.80 20.16
CA ALA A 59 -4.59 5.78 21.18
C ALA A 59 -3.68 6.25 22.30
N ASN A 60 -2.67 7.06 21.97
CA ASN A 60 -1.62 7.54 22.88
C ASN A 60 -1.14 6.45 23.86
N PHE A 61 -0.93 5.24 23.33
CA PHE A 61 -0.77 4.03 24.15
C PHE A 61 0.69 3.56 24.14
N LYS A 62 1.23 3.28 25.32
CA LYS A 62 2.63 2.88 25.50
C LYS A 62 2.94 1.59 24.71
N ASN A 63 4.09 1.56 24.03
CA ASN A 63 4.60 0.41 23.27
C ASN A 63 3.65 -0.07 22.15
N SER A 64 2.83 0.82 21.59
CA SER A 64 1.89 0.50 20.50
C SER A 64 2.36 0.95 19.12
N ASP A 65 3.50 1.63 19.03
CA ASP A 65 4.10 2.14 17.79
C ASP A 65 4.24 1.02 16.75
N LYS A 66 4.97 -0.07 17.06
CA LYS A 66 5.18 -1.19 16.12
C LYS A 66 3.87 -1.84 15.66
N TYR A 67 2.84 -1.84 16.51
CA TYR A 67 1.52 -2.31 16.13
C TYR A 67 0.91 -1.45 15.01
N PHE A 68 0.92 -0.13 15.17
CA PHE A 68 0.36 0.77 14.15
C PHE A 68 1.21 0.83 12.87
N HIS A 69 2.54 0.68 12.99
CA HIS A 69 3.43 0.48 11.85
C HIS A 69 3.07 -0.76 11.02
N ALA A 70 2.92 -1.91 11.69
CA ALA A 70 2.53 -3.16 11.04
C ALA A 70 1.10 -3.08 10.48
N ARG A 71 0.15 -2.51 11.23
CA ARG A 71 -1.25 -2.42 10.82
C ARG A 71 -1.43 -1.53 9.60
N GLY A 72 -0.83 -0.34 9.60
CA GLY A 72 -0.87 0.56 8.44
C GLY A 72 -0.30 -0.09 7.18
N ASN A 73 0.86 -0.75 7.30
CA ASN A 73 1.48 -1.44 6.17
C ASN A 73 0.66 -2.64 5.68
N HIS A 74 0.03 -3.40 6.59
CA HIS A 74 -0.84 -4.52 6.25
C HIS A 74 -2.10 -4.03 5.51
N ASP A 75 -2.78 -3.03 6.06
CA ASP A 75 -3.99 -2.47 5.46
C ASP A 75 -3.68 -1.83 4.11
N ALA A 76 -2.56 -1.11 3.99
CA ALA A 76 -2.14 -0.53 2.72
C ALA A 76 -1.78 -1.61 1.68
N ALA A 77 -1.02 -2.65 2.05
CA ALA A 77 -0.65 -3.73 1.15
C ALA A 77 -1.87 -4.55 0.66
N SER A 78 -2.96 -4.59 1.45
CA SER A 78 -4.21 -5.24 1.03
C SER A 78 -4.89 -4.57 -0.17
N HIS A 79 -4.48 -3.35 -0.53
CA HIS A 79 -4.97 -2.63 -1.71
C HIS A 79 -4.16 -2.92 -3.00
N GLY A 80 -3.36 -3.98 -3.01
CA GLY A 80 -2.60 -4.42 -4.18
C GLY A 80 -1.22 -3.77 -4.32
N SER A 81 -0.61 -3.91 -5.49
CA SER A 81 0.77 -3.47 -5.76
C SER A 81 0.99 -1.97 -5.50
N GLY A 82 0.02 -1.13 -5.87
CA GLY A 82 0.08 0.31 -5.59
C GLY A 82 0.03 0.63 -4.10
N GLY A 83 -0.82 -0.07 -3.34
CA GLY A 83 -0.89 0.10 -1.89
C GLY A 83 0.38 -0.36 -1.18
N LYS A 84 0.98 -1.47 -1.64
CA LYS A 84 2.29 -1.96 -1.18
C LYS A 84 3.41 -0.96 -1.48
N TRP A 85 3.41 -0.36 -2.67
CA TRP A 85 4.36 0.69 -3.05
C TRP A 85 4.21 1.93 -2.15
N ALA A 86 2.99 2.42 -1.97
CA ALA A 86 2.72 3.59 -1.11
C ALA A 86 3.16 3.35 0.34
N ALA A 87 2.87 2.17 0.89
CA ALA A 87 3.32 1.77 2.22
C ALA A 87 4.86 1.78 2.34
N GLY A 88 5.56 1.26 1.33
CA GLY A 88 7.01 1.28 1.23
C GLY A 88 7.60 2.69 1.26
N LEU A 89 7.10 3.55 0.37
CA LEU A 89 7.55 4.93 0.25
C LEU A 89 7.34 5.70 1.56
N ILE A 90 6.13 5.68 2.11
CA ILE A 90 5.76 6.43 3.32
C ILE A 90 6.55 5.94 4.54
N SER A 91 6.73 4.63 4.70
CA SER A 91 7.56 4.07 5.77
C SER A 91 9.00 4.54 5.71
N ASN A 92 9.62 4.53 4.51
CA ASN A 92 11.00 4.97 4.34
C ASN A 92 11.16 6.48 4.55
N THR A 93 10.21 7.28 4.06
CA THR A 93 10.21 8.73 4.31
C THR A 93 10.09 9.03 5.81
N ARG A 94 9.20 8.32 6.51
CA ARG A 94 9.05 8.47 7.97
C ARG A 94 10.33 8.10 8.72
N GLU A 95 10.98 6.98 8.37
CA GLU A 95 12.27 6.60 8.97
C GLU A 95 13.35 7.67 8.72
N TRP A 96 13.43 8.21 7.51
CA TRP A 96 14.38 9.27 7.20
C TRP A 96 14.15 10.50 8.08
N VAL A 97 12.89 10.91 8.28
CA VAL A 97 12.54 12.01 9.20
C VAL A 97 12.89 11.66 10.65
N ASP A 98 12.54 10.46 11.12
CA ASP A 98 12.78 10.05 12.50
C ASP A 98 14.29 10.02 12.81
N ARG A 99 15.12 9.53 11.88
CA ARG A 99 16.59 9.49 12.04
C ARG A 99 17.27 10.85 11.90
N ASN A 100 16.94 11.61 10.85
CA ASN A 100 17.71 12.80 10.49
C ASN A 100 17.17 14.09 11.11
N ILE A 101 15.90 14.10 11.54
CA ILE A 101 15.25 15.28 12.12
C ILE A 101 14.97 15.09 13.61
N LYS A 102 14.51 13.91 14.04
CA LYS A 102 14.17 13.66 15.46
C LYS A 102 15.30 13.03 16.27
N GLY A 103 16.31 12.47 15.58
CA GLY A 103 17.46 11.86 16.22
C GLY A 103 17.22 10.45 16.76
N ASP A 104 16.26 9.72 16.21
CA ASP A 104 16.01 8.33 16.60
C ASP A 104 17.23 7.44 16.37
N SER A 105 17.45 6.50 17.29
CA SER A 105 18.55 5.54 17.18
C SER A 105 18.36 4.59 15.99
N ALA A 106 19.48 4.09 15.46
CA ALA A 106 19.45 3.08 14.41
C ALA A 106 18.70 1.80 14.84
N ALA A 107 18.77 1.43 16.13
CA ALA A 107 18.06 0.29 16.67
C ALA A 107 16.53 0.51 16.69
N SER A 108 16.07 1.71 17.08
CA SER A 108 14.64 2.07 17.03
C SER A 108 14.10 1.98 15.59
N SER A 109 14.85 2.57 14.66
CA SER A 109 14.52 2.57 13.23
C SER A 109 14.47 1.16 12.64
N ALA A 110 15.43 0.30 12.98
CA ALA A 110 15.44 -1.09 12.55
C ALA A 110 14.22 -1.87 13.05
N ALA A 111 13.79 -1.62 14.29
CA ALA A 111 12.58 -2.23 14.83
C ALA A 111 11.31 -1.72 14.14
N ASP A 112 11.26 -0.44 13.76
CA ASP A 112 10.14 0.11 12.95
C ASP A 112 10.08 -0.55 11.58
N GLN A 113 11.24 -0.69 10.92
CA GLN A 113 11.30 -1.31 9.61
C GLN A 113 10.91 -2.79 9.65
N ALA A 114 11.29 -3.52 10.69
CA ALA A 114 10.83 -4.89 10.90
C ALA A 114 9.30 -4.98 11.02
N ALA A 115 8.68 -4.07 11.78
CA ALA A 115 7.22 -4.02 11.92
C ALA A 115 6.52 -3.62 10.60
N ASN A 116 7.05 -2.61 9.89
CA ASN A 116 6.57 -2.21 8.58
C ASN A 116 6.60 -3.39 7.59
N LEU A 117 7.72 -4.11 7.52
CA LEU A 117 7.90 -5.25 6.62
C LEU A 117 6.98 -6.42 6.97
N HIS A 118 6.83 -6.74 8.25
CA HIS A 118 5.89 -7.79 8.72
C HIS A 118 4.46 -7.48 8.25
N GLY A 119 3.99 -6.24 8.44
CA GLY A 119 2.69 -5.82 7.94
C GLY A 119 2.60 -5.89 6.42
N ARG A 120 3.57 -5.31 5.71
CA ARG A 120 3.58 -5.17 4.24
C ARG A 120 3.69 -6.50 3.50
N SER A 121 4.19 -7.55 4.18
CA SER A 121 4.23 -8.93 3.68
C SER A 121 2.94 -9.72 3.96
N GLY A 122 1.94 -9.10 4.60
CA GLY A 122 0.66 -9.72 4.94
C GLY A 122 0.64 -10.39 6.32
N GLY A 123 1.70 -10.25 7.12
CA GLY A 123 1.76 -10.78 8.48
C GLY A 123 0.72 -10.11 9.40
N ASP A 124 0.22 -10.87 10.39
CA ASP A 124 -0.78 -10.36 11.34
C ASP A 124 -0.19 -9.23 12.21
N PRO A 125 -0.71 -7.99 12.13
CA PRO A 125 -0.24 -6.87 12.95
C PRO A 125 -0.36 -7.14 14.45
N ASN A 126 -1.28 -8.01 14.87
CA ASN A 126 -1.48 -8.34 16.28
C ASN A 126 -0.25 -8.98 16.93
N ARG A 127 0.74 -9.46 16.15
CA ARG A 127 2.07 -9.83 16.65
C ARG A 127 2.73 -8.75 17.51
N TYR A 128 2.50 -7.48 17.18
CA TYR A 128 3.06 -6.32 17.89
C TYR A 128 2.07 -5.64 18.83
N ARG A 129 0.85 -6.18 18.98
CA ARG A 129 -0.20 -5.53 19.77
C ARG A 129 0.13 -5.61 21.27
N PRO A 130 0.28 -4.47 21.98
CA PRO A 130 0.50 -4.51 23.42
C PRO A 130 -0.77 -4.91 24.16
N LYS A 131 -0.59 -5.60 25.30
CA LYS A 131 -1.68 -5.96 26.21
C LYS A 131 -2.37 -4.68 26.69
N GLY A 132 -3.71 -4.66 26.63
CA GLY A 132 -4.52 -3.52 27.07
C GLY A 132 -4.78 -2.44 26.03
N LEU A 133 -4.18 -2.51 24.82
CA LEU A 133 -4.56 -1.58 23.75
C LEU A 133 -6.07 -1.72 23.48
N PRO A 134 -6.84 -0.61 23.39
CA PRO A 134 -8.29 -0.67 23.20
C PRO A 134 -8.68 -1.49 21.97
N SER A 135 -9.71 -2.32 22.12
CA SER A 135 -10.16 -3.27 21.09
C SER A 135 -10.64 -2.58 19.81
N LYS A 136 -11.06 -1.30 19.87
CA LYS A 136 -11.44 -0.51 18.69
C LYS A 136 -10.33 -0.42 17.65
N TYR A 137 -9.06 -0.48 18.07
CA TYR A 137 -7.92 -0.44 17.15
C TYR A 137 -7.54 -1.81 16.59
N ARG A 138 -8.11 -2.91 17.09
CA ARG A 138 -7.68 -4.29 16.79
C ARG A 138 -7.96 -4.67 15.34
N LYS A 139 -6.93 -5.10 14.61
CA LYS A 139 -7.10 -5.76 13.32
C LYS A 139 -7.81 -7.09 13.56
N LYS A 140 -9.05 -7.22 13.07
CA LYS A 140 -9.80 -8.48 13.14
C LYS A 140 -9.18 -9.46 12.15
N ARG A 141 -8.95 -10.71 12.58
CA ARG A 141 -8.58 -11.79 11.66
C ARG A 141 -9.81 -12.10 10.80
N HIS A 142 -9.65 -12.11 9.49
CA HIS A 142 -10.59 -12.80 8.62
C HIS A 142 -10.22 -14.29 8.72
N VAL A 143 -11.06 -15.06 9.40
CA VAL A 143 -11.08 -16.52 9.35
C VAL A 143 -11.77 -16.97 8.10
#